data_AF-A0A6P2U194-F1
#
_entry.id   AF-A0A6P2U194-F1
#
_cell.length_a   1.000
_cell.length_b   1.000
_cell.length_c   1.000
_cell.angle_alpha   90.00
_cell.angle_beta   90.00
_cell.angle_gamma   90.00
#
_symmetry.space_group_name_H-M   'P 1'
#
loop_
_entity.id
_entity.type
_entity.pdbx_description
1 polymer ?
#
loop_
_entity_poly.entity_id
_entity_poly.type
_entity_poly.pdbx_seq_one_letter_code
_entity_poly.pdbx_strand_id
1 'polypeptide(L)'
;MTVLTPRPTKRGRSAAIVASLLLALSLGVTPACSEGSKKMHTTVQLSLWQVIDQIGAHQPIRRESVEHLLHAKLARSESSNEYFTFWSNDDGAPVMLDDGTQIERVVLRTSNEGGAHGALTLTLSGHCVGRDDVKAHFAGMRIAGTPTGRSPNEETTFRSETPWGELVFGFAERNPNCLSSVGFGEKTK
;
A
#
# COMPACT_ATOMS: atom_id res chain seq x y z
N MET A 1 -53.94 49.04 0.34
CA MET A 1 -53.75 49.61 1.70
C MET A 1 -52.70 48.74 2.39
N THR A 2 -51.44 49.16 2.43
CA THR A 2 -50.81 50.05 3.44
C THR A 2 -50.38 49.26 4.69
N VAL A 3 -49.21 48.60 4.66
CA VAL A 3 -47.88 48.96 5.26
C VAL A 3 -47.82 49.10 6.80
N LEU A 4 -46.65 48.70 7.33
CA LEU A 4 -45.93 49.12 8.55
C LEU A 4 -45.99 48.25 9.82
N THR A 5 -44.82 47.67 10.13
CA THR A 5 -44.35 47.30 11.47
C THR A 5 -44.12 48.56 12.33
N PRO A 6 -44.07 48.45 13.68
CA PRO A 6 -42.74 48.55 14.32
C PRO A 6 -42.57 47.81 15.68
N ARG A 7 -41.31 47.71 16.14
CA ARG A 7 -40.91 47.35 17.53
C ARG A 7 -41.11 48.50 18.53
N PRO A 8 -41.33 48.20 19.82
CA PRO A 8 -40.74 48.95 20.95
C PRO A 8 -40.26 48.07 22.13
N THR A 9 -39.50 48.49 23.17
CA THR A 9 -38.37 49.45 23.29
C THR A 9 -37.70 49.32 24.70
N LYS A 10 -36.37 49.54 24.82
CA LYS A 10 -35.66 50.11 26.03
C LYS A 10 -35.53 49.20 27.30
N ARG A 11 -34.66 49.45 28.32
CA ARG A 11 -33.62 50.48 28.62
C ARG A 11 -32.64 50.00 29.73
N GLY A 12 -31.48 50.65 29.88
CA GLY A 12 -30.67 50.64 31.13
C GLY A 12 -29.14 50.68 30.91
N ARG A 13 -28.54 51.79 30.45
CA ARG A 13 -27.90 52.87 31.24
C ARG A 13 -26.66 52.48 32.08
N SER A 14 -25.51 52.64 31.41
CA SER A 14 -24.19 53.16 31.84
C SER A 14 -23.89 53.45 33.33
N ALA A 15 -22.73 52.97 33.79
CA ALA A 15 -21.60 53.81 34.21
C ALA A 15 -20.31 52.95 34.28
N ALA A 16 -19.15 53.52 33.94
CA ALA A 16 -17.85 52.87 34.06
C ALA A 16 -16.94 53.68 34.99
N ILE A 17 -16.24 53.02 35.90
CA ILE A 17 -15.08 53.57 36.63
C ILE A 17 -13.98 52.50 36.65
N VAL A 18 -12.75 52.96 36.44
CA VAL A 18 -11.56 52.14 36.19
C VAL A 18 -10.87 51.74 37.50
N ALA A 19 -10.37 50.51 37.58
CA ALA A 19 -9.37 50.10 38.56
C ALA A 19 -8.39 49.12 37.90
N SER A 20 -7.13 49.54 37.75
CA SER A 20 -6.05 48.72 37.20
C SER A 20 -5.60 47.66 38.21
N LEU A 21 -5.35 46.41 37.76
CA LEU A 21 -4.50 45.47 38.49
C LEU A 21 -3.81 44.49 37.53
N LEU A 22 -2.57 44.13 37.83
CA LEU A 22 -1.72 43.27 37.00
C LEU A 22 -2.15 41.79 37.05
N LEU A 23 -2.03 41.05 35.94
CA LEU A 23 -1.88 39.60 35.98
C LEU A 23 -1.18 39.01 34.74
N ALA A 24 -0.04 38.37 35.02
CA ALA A 24 0.71 37.32 34.31
C ALA A 24 0.59 37.12 32.78
N LEU A 25 1.76 37.01 32.14
CA LEU A 25 1.92 36.26 30.89
C LEU A 25 1.46 34.81 31.10
N SER A 26 0.58 34.33 30.23
CA SER A 26 0.52 32.91 29.85
C SER A 26 0.61 32.80 28.34
N LEU A 27 1.81 32.49 27.84
CA LEU A 27 1.98 31.98 26.49
C LEU A 27 1.19 30.67 26.42
N GLY A 28 0.04 30.70 25.76
CA GLY A 28 -0.78 29.52 25.51
C GLY A 28 -0.07 28.58 24.54
N VAL A 29 0.85 27.77 25.08
CA VAL A 29 1.37 26.60 24.37
C VAL A 29 0.21 25.63 24.23
N THR A 30 -0.46 25.65 23.09
CA THR A 30 -1.36 24.58 22.71
C THR A 30 -0.53 23.31 22.54
N PRO A 31 -0.81 22.23 23.29
CA PRO A 31 -0.27 20.94 22.92
C PRO A 31 -0.92 20.55 21.59
N ALA A 32 -0.18 20.74 20.49
CA ALA A 32 -0.52 20.17 19.21
C ALA A 32 -0.51 18.65 19.36
N CYS A 33 -1.69 18.08 19.63
CA CYS A 33 -1.90 16.64 19.59
C CYS A 33 -1.71 16.20 18.14
N SER A 34 -0.47 15.83 17.82
CA SER A 34 -0.16 15.10 16.61
C SER A 34 -0.77 13.71 16.75
N GLU A 35 -2.04 13.59 16.36
CA GLU A 35 -2.69 12.31 16.13
C GLU A 35 -2.05 11.67 14.89
N GLY A 36 -0.86 11.10 15.09
CA GLY A 36 -0.21 10.22 14.15
C GLY A 36 -1.11 9.01 13.94
N SER A 37 -2.00 9.10 12.95
CA SER A 37 -2.95 8.06 12.58
C SER A 37 -2.19 6.80 12.21
N LYS A 38 -2.06 5.88 13.17
CA LYS A 38 -1.43 4.57 12.96
C LYS A 38 -2.29 3.82 11.95
N LYS A 39 -1.82 3.71 10.71
CA LYS A 39 -2.43 2.86 9.69
C LYS A 39 -2.53 1.45 10.26
N MET A 40 -3.75 1.00 10.54
CA MET A 40 -3.98 -0.27 11.20
C MET A 40 -3.71 -1.40 10.20
N HIS A 41 -2.75 -2.26 10.50
CA HIS A 41 -2.36 -3.35 9.62
C HIS A 41 -3.53 -4.31 9.38
N THR A 42 -3.64 -4.78 8.13
CA THR A 42 -4.58 -5.85 7.78
C THR A 42 -3.89 -7.18 8.01
N THR A 43 -4.57 -8.16 8.60
CA THR A 43 -4.05 -9.53 8.75
C THR A 43 -4.84 -10.49 7.85
N VAL A 44 -4.14 -11.38 7.16
CA VAL A 44 -4.69 -12.42 6.30
C VAL A 44 -4.19 -13.77 6.80
N GLN A 45 -5.11 -14.72 7.00
CA GLN A 45 -4.80 -16.05 7.54
C GLN A 45 -4.25 -16.99 6.46
N LEU A 46 -3.12 -16.60 5.86
CA LEU A 46 -2.40 -17.30 4.80
C LEU A 46 -0.89 -17.08 4.95
N SER A 47 -0.08 -18.06 4.56
CA SER A 47 1.37 -17.87 4.35
C SER A 47 1.66 -17.22 2.99
N LEU A 48 2.89 -16.72 2.80
CA LEU A 48 3.38 -16.21 1.52
C LEU A 48 3.17 -17.23 0.38
N TRP A 49 3.46 -18.51 0.65
CA TRP A 49 3.30 -19.59 -0.33
C TRP A 49 1.84 -19.79 -0.73
N GLN A 50 0.92 -19.78 0.24
CA GLN A 50 -0.51 -19.88 -0.04
C GLN A 50 -1.06 -18.66 -0.79
N VAL A 51 -0.50 -17.47 -0.55
CA VAL A 51 -0.81 -16.26 -1.32
C VAL A 51 -0.31 -16.41 -2.77
N ILE A 52 0.92 -16.88 -2.99
CA ILE A 52 1.49 -17.12 -4.31
C ILE A 52 0.64 -18.14 -5.09
N ASP A 53 0.30 -19.28 -4.47
CA ASP A 53 -0.50 -20.32 -5.09
C ASP A 53 -1.92 -19.84 -5.45
N GLN A 54 -2.57 -19.07 -4.56
CA GLN A 54 -3.92 -18.56 -4.82
C GLN A 54 -3.97 -17.43 -5.85
N ILE A 55 -2.95 -16.57 -5.95
CA ILE A 55 -2.83 -15.62 -7.06
C ILE A 55 -2.59 -16.39 -8.36
N GLY A 56 -1.69 -17.37 -8.33
CA GLY A 56 -1.35 -18.21 -9.48
C GLY A 56 -2.55 -18.97 -10.05
N ALA A 57 -3.38 -19.55 -9.20
CA ALA A 57 -4.56 -20.33 -9.59
C ALA A 57 -5.69 -19.51 -10.24
N HIS A 58 -5.82 -18.22 -9.90
CA HIS A 58 -6.95 -17.38 -10.33
C HIS A 58 -6.60 -16.48 -11.53
N GLN A 59 -6.29 -17.10 -12.67
CA GLN A 59 -5.97 -16.39 -13.91
C GLN A 59 -7.21 -15.92 -14.71
N PRO A 60 -7.13 -14.81 -15.46
CA PRO A 60 -6.09 -13.79 -15.40
C PRO A 60 -6.15 -12.97 -14.11
N ILE A 61 -5.01 -12.39 -13.71
CA ILE A 61 -4.82 -11.66 -12.45
C ILE A 61 -5.62 -10.35 -12.49
N ARG A 62 -6.74 -10.31 -11.74
CA ARG A 62 -7.63 -9.13 -11.66
C ARG A 62 -7.55 -8.44 -10.30
N ARG A 63 -7.83 -7.14 -10.33
CA ARG A 63 -7.84 -6.27 -9.14
C ARG A 63 -8.76 -6.82 -8.06
N GLU A 64 -9.99 -7.21 -8.42
CA GLU A 64 -11.00 -7.71 -7.49
C GLU A 64 -10.56 -8.99 -6.77
N SER A 65 -9.87 -9.88 -7.49
CA SER A 65 -9.31 -11.12 -6.93
C SER A 65 -8.16 -10.84 -5.96
N VAL A 66 -7.26 -9.91 -6.30
CA VAL A 66 -6.15 -9.50 -5.43
C VAL A 66 -6.66 -8.74 -4.19
N GLU A 67 -7.61 -7.83 -4.35
CA GLU A 67 -8.25 -7.12 -3.23
C GLU A 67 -8.96 -8.08 -2.27
N HIS A 68 -9.67 -9.08 -2.81
CA HIS A 68 -10.36 -10.09 -2.03
C HIS A 68 -9.38 -10.99 -1.26
N LEU A 69 -8.32 -11.48 -1.92
CA LEU A 69 -7.35 -12.38 -1.29
C LEU A 69 -6.54 -11.68 -0.18
N LEU A 70 -6.12 -10.43 -0.40
CA LEU A 70 -5.24 -9.70 0.51
C LEU A 70 -5.99 -8.82 1.52
N HIS A 71 -7.34 -8.80 1.48
CA HIS A 71 -8.19 -7.88 2.25
C HIS A 71 -7.76 -6.39 2.16
N ALA A 72 -7.11 -6.02 1.05
CA ALA A 72 -6.53 -4.71 0.81
C ALA A 72 -7.25 -4.00 -0.35
N LYS A 73 -7.31 -2.66 -0.34
CA LYS A 73 -7.86 -1.88 -1.46
C LYS A 73 -6.76 -1.34 -2.34
N LEU A 74 -6.97 -1.41 -3.66
CA LEU A 74 -6.03 -0.91 -4.67
C LEU A 74 -6.65 0.29 -5.37
N ALA A 75 -6.05 1.47 -5.15
CA ALA A 75 -6.42 2.70 -5.83
C ALA A 75 -5.81 2.74 -7.24
N ARG A 76 -6.50 3.39 -8.19
CA ARG A 76 -5.95 3.64 -9.54
C ARG A 76 -4.81 4.67 -9.44
N SER A 77 -3.63 4.33 -9.92
CA SER A 77 -2.49 5.24 -10.00
C SER A 77 -2.64 6.22 -11.16
N GLU A 78 -2.19 7.46 -10.96
CA GLU A 78 -2.10 8.52 -11.98
C GLU A 78 -1.18 8.13 -13.15
N SER A 79 -0.29 7.14 -12.97
CA SER A 79 0.56 6.57 -14.03
C SER A 79 -0.19 5.73 -15.07
N SER A 80 -1.49 5.50 -14.86
CA SER A 80 -2.37 4.80 -15.81
C SER A 80 -2.55 5.56 -17.12
N ASN A 81 -2.58 4.83 -18.23
CA ASN A 81 -2.72 5.37 -19.59
C ASN A 81 -3.76 4.58 -20.39
N GLU A 82 -3.82 4.83 -21.70
CA GLU A 82 -4.77 4.20 -22.63
C GLU A 82 -4.54 2.68 -22.82
N TYR A 83 -3.30 2.19 -22.70
CA TYR A 83 -2.95 0.77 -22.83
C TYR A 83 -3.02 0.00 -21.50
N PHE A 84 -2.61 0.64 -20.40
CA PHE A 84 -2.48 0.00 -19.09
C PHE A 84 -3.13 0.81 -17.98
N THR A 85 -3.87 0.14 -17.11
CA THR A 85 -4.25 0.67 -15.81
C THR A 85 -3.33 0.10 -14.73
N PHE A 86 -2.78 0.97 -13.88
CA PHE A 86 -1.99 0.60 -12.70
C PHE A 86 -2.81 0.81 -11.44
N TRP A 87 -2.73 -0.14 -10.52
CA TRP A 87 -3.43 -0.15 -9.24
C TRP A 87 -2.44 -0.40 -8.11
N SER A 88 -2.54 0.33 -7.00
CA SER A 88 -1.63 0.18 -5.86
C SER A 88 -2.29 0.42 -4.52
N ASN A 89 -1.70 -0.14 -3.45
CA ASN A 89 -2.05 0.15 -2.06
C ASN A 89 -1.10 1.21 -1.44
N ASP A 90 -0.59 2.18 -2.20
CA ASP A 90 0.48 3.09 -1.74
C ASP A 90 0.08 3.87 -0.46
N ASP A 91 -1.21 4.18 -0.30
CA ASP A 91 -1.80 4.77 0.89
C ASP A 91 -2.43 3.77 1.88
N GLY A 92 -2.39 2.48 1.58
CA GLY A 92 -2.86 1.41 2.44
C GLY A 92 -2.00 1.18 3.68
N ALA A 93 -2.48 0.31 4.57
CA ALA A 93 -1.64 -0.32 5.57
C ALA A 93 -0.99 -1.59 4.98
N PRO A 94 0.20 -1.99 5.45
CA PRO A 94 0.78 -3.29 5.09
C PRO A 94 -0.13 -4.46 5.48
N VAL A 95 -0.06 -5.54 4.70
CA VAL A 95 -0.78 -6.78 4.96
C VAL A 95 0.17 -7.76 5.66
N MET A 96 -0.24 -8.27 6.82
CA MET A 96 0.47 -9.27 7.60
C MET A 96 -0.02 -10.68 7.25
N LEU A 97 0.92 -11.58 6.99
CA LEU A 97 0.70 -13.00 6.70
C LEU A 97 0.98 -13.86 7.95
N ASP A 98 0.45 -15.09 7.98
CA ASP A 98 0.53 -15.98 9.14
C ASP A 98 1.94 -16.52 9.43
N ASP A 99 2.82 -16.52 8.42
CA ASP A 99 4.24 -16.84 8.58
C ASP A 99 5.08 -15.65 9.08
N GLY A 100 4.45 -14.50 9.33
CA GLY A 100 5.10 -13.26 9.74
C GLY A 100 5.72 -12.47 8.59
N THR A 101 5.55 -12.88 7.34
CA THR A 101 5.88 -12.06 6.17
C THR A 101 4.91 -10.87 6.10
N GLN A 102 5.41 -9.72 5.73
CA GLN A 102 4.65 -8.49 5.56
C GLN A 102 4.66 -8.08 4.08
N ILE A 103 3.48 -7.92 3.46
CA ILE A 103 3.35 -7.29 2.16
C ILE A 103 3.24 -5.78 2.38
N GLU A 104 4.32 -5.05 2.10
CA GLU A 104 4.36 -3.59 2.23
C GLU A 104 3.61 -2.89 1.09
N ARG A 105 3.82 -3.38 -0.14
CA ARG A 105 3.25 -2.80 -1.34
C ARG A 105 2.73 -3.88 -2.27
N VAL A 106 1.60 -3.58 -2.90
CA VAL A 106 0.94 -4.34 -3.95
C VAL A 106 0.84 -3.40 -5.14
N VAL A 107 1.41 -3.78 -6.29
CA VAL A 107 1.30 -3.03 -7.54
C VAL A 107 0.80 -3.96 -8.63
N LEU A 108 -0.42 -3.72 -9.11
CA LEU A 108 -1.05 -4.49 -10.18
C LEU A 108 -1.14 -3.63 -11.45
N ARG A 109 -0.58 -4.10 -12.55
CA ARG A 109 -0.83 -3.57 -13.90
C ARG A 109 -1.81 -4.48 -14.62
N THR A 110 -2.91 -3.93 -15.13
CA THR A 110 -3.86 -4.64 -16.01
C THR A 110 -3.84 -4.03 -17.40
N SER A 111 -3.82 -4.86 -18.45
CA SER A 111 -4.06 -4.40 -19.82
C SER A 111 -5.50 -3.88 -19.98
N ASN A 112 -5.65 -2.76 -20.68
CA ASN A 112 -6.94 -2.25 -21.14
C ASN A 112 -7.36 -2.89 -22.49
N GLU A 113 -6.43 -3.55 -23.18
CA GLU A 113 -6.64 -4.21 -24.47
C GLU A 113 -7.09 -5.69 -24.30
N GLY A 114 -7.56 -6.29 -25.40
CA GLY A 114 -8.08 -7.65 -25.43
C GLY A 114 -7.09 -8.69 -24.88
N GLY A 115 -7.59 -9.63 -24.08
CA GLY A 115 -6.79 -10.64 -23.38
C GLY A 115 -6.75 -10.45 -21.86
N ALA A 116 -6.92 -9.21 -21.39
CA ALA A 116 -7.05 -8.87 -19.96
C ALA A 116 -5.89 -9.33 -19.07
N HIS A 117 -4.66 -9.35 -19.60
CA HIS A 117 -3.47 -9.79 -18.88
C HIS A 117 -3.10 -8.86 -17.73
N GLY A 118 -2.94 -9.44 -16.55
CA GLY A 118 -2.37 -8.81 -15.36
C GLY A 118 -0.86 -9.03 -15.24
N ALA A 119 -0.20 -8.13 -14.52
CA ALA A 119 1.13 -8.34 -13.95
C ALA A 119 1.14 -7.72 -12.55
N LEU A 120 1.55 -8.49 -11.55
CA LEU A 120 1.47 -8.10 -10.14
C LEU A 120 2.87 -8.11 -9.52
N THR A 121 3.18 -7.12 -8.69
CA THR A 121 4.36 -7.13 -7.83
C THR A 121 3.94 -6.96 -6.38
N LEU A 122 4.44 -7.84 -5.52
CA LEU A 122 4.39 -7.71 -4.07
C LEU A 122 5.79 -7.27 -3.57
N THR A 123 5.87 -6.19 -2.82
CA THR A 123 7.08 -5.81 -2.06
C THR A 123 6.96 -6.34 -0.64
N LEU A 124 7.98 -7.03 -0.17
CA LEU A 124 7.96 -7.81 1.07
C LEU A 124 8.92 -7.27 2.15
N SER A 125 8.52 -7.45 3.41
CA SER A 125 9.36 -7.29 4.60
C SER A 125 8.87 -8.23 5.71
N GLY A 126 9.18 -7.93 6.98
CA GLY A 126 8.82 -8.79 8.12
C GLY A 126 9.74 -10.01 8.23
N HIS A 127 9.16 -11.21 8.25
CA HIS A 127 9.91 -12.47 8.27
C HIS A 127 10.82 -12.60 7.04
N CYS A 128 12.09 -12.96 7.27
CA CYS A 128 13.07 -13.14 6.21
C CYS A 128 12.90 -14.51 5.53
N VAL A 129 12.31 -14.53 4.34
CA VAL A 129 12.28 -15.71 3.48
C VAL A 129 13.60 -15.79 2.72
N GLY A 130 14.36 -16.86 2.91
CA GLY A 130 15.67 -17.07 2.31
C GLY A 130 15.58 -17.60 0.88
N ARG A 131 16.66 -17.42 0.10
CA ARG A 131 16.76 -17.95 -1.28
C ARG A 131 16.60 -19.48 -1.33
N ASP A 132 17.09 -20.19 -0.33
CA ASP A 132 16.97 -21.65 -0.27
C ASP A 132 15.54 -22.10 0.07
N ASP A 133 14.77 -21.30 0.81
CA ASP A 133 13.33 -21.54 1.03
C ASP A 133 12.55 -21.37 -0.29
N VAL A 134 12.78 -20.27 -1.02
CA VAL A 134 12.19 -20.08 -2.35
C VAL A 134 12.58 -21.23 -3.30
N LYS A 135 13.82 -21.73 -3.23
CA LYS A 135 14.30 -22.86 -4.03
C LYS A 135 13.66 -24.20 -3.64
N ALA A 136 13.25 -24.37 -2.39
CA ALA A 136 12.50 -25.55 -1.95
C ALA A 136 11.09 -25.60 -2.55
N HIS A 137 10.44 -24.44 -2.71
CA HIS A 137 9.13 -24.33 -3.38
C HIS A 137 9.24 -24.29 -4.92
N PHE A 138 10.27 -23.62 -5.45
CA PHE A 138 10.46 -23.38 -6.88
C PHE A 138 11.83 -23.90 -7.34
N ALA A 139 11.94 -25.22 -7.44
CA ALA A 139 13.12 -25.88 -7.99
C ALA A 139 13.39 -25.44 -9.44
N GLY A 140 14.67 -25.27 -9.81
CA GLY A 140 15.07 -24.91 -11.17
C GLY A 140 15.01 -23.42 -11.53
N MET A 141 14.77 -22.53 -10.55
CA MET A 141 14.89 -21.08 -10.74
C MET A 141 16.21 -20.66 -11.40
N ARG A 142 16.13 -19.72 -12.34
CA ARG A 142 17.26 -19.15 -13.10
C ARG A 142 17.39 -17.65 -12.85
N ILE A 143 18.60 -17.11 -12.85
CA ILE A 143 18.81 -15.65 -12.76
C ILE A 143 18.16 -14.99 -13.98
N ALA A 144 17.38 -13.94 -13.75
CA ALA A 144 16.68 -13.16 -14.77
C ALA A 144 17.14 -11.69 -14.83
N GLY A 145 17.80 -11.20 -13.79
CA GLY A 145 18.39 -9.87 -13.74
C GLY A 145 19.40 -9.76 -12.60
N THR A 146 20.38 -8.88 -12.78
CA THR A 146 21.41 -8.56 -11.80
C THR A 146 21.50 -7.05 -11.62
N PRO A 147 21.81 -6.54 -10.42
CA PRO A 147 22.07 -5.13 -10.18
C PRO A 147 23.16 -4.56 -11.09
N THR A 148 23.00 -3.30 -11.43
CA THR A 148 24.00 -2.44 -12.08
C THR A 148 24.84 -1.64 -11.08
N GLY A 149 24.49 -1.70 -9.78
CA GLY A 149 25.26 -1.12 -8.68
C GLY A 149 25.02 0.38 -8.45
N ARG A 150 23.90 0.94 -8.93
CA ARG A 150 23.58 2.38 -8.78
C ARG A 150 22.69 2.67 -7.58
N SER A 151 22.03 1.67 -7.01
CA SER A 151 21.16 1.78 -5.84
C SER A 151 21.19 0.51 -4.98
N PRO A 152 21.20 0.61 -3.64
CA PRO A 152 21.06 -0.54 -2.74
C PRO A 152 19.66 -1.18 -2.78
N ASN A 153 18.70 -0.56 -3.48
CA ASN A 153 17.37 -1.12 -3.71
C ASN A 153 17.26 -1.83 -5.07
N GLU A 154 18.35 -1.95 -5.85
CA GLU A 154 18.41 -2.87 -7.00
C GLU A 154 18.41 -4.32 -6.52
N GLU A 155 17.84 -5.22 -7.31
CA GLU A 155 17.62 -6.62 -6.92
C GLU A 155 18.36 -7.58 -7.87
N THR A 156 18.98 -8.61 -7.30
CA THR A 156 19.25 -9.84 -8.05
C THR A 156 17.94 -10.61 -8.14
N THR A 157 17.45 -10.86 -9.36
CA THR A 157 16.15 -11.50 -9.57
C THR A 157 16.29 -12.92 -10.11
N PHE A 158 15.50 -13.83 -9.56
CA PHE A 158 15.41 -15.23 -9.97
C PHE A 158 14.02 -15.48 -10.55
N ARG A 159 13.93 -16.22 -11.65
CA ARG A 159 12.70 -16.51 -12.36
C ARG A 159 12.38 -18.00 -12.31
N SER A 160 11.11 -18.32 -12.09
CA SER A 160 10.55 -19.67 -12.25
C SER A 160 9.38 -19.65 -13.23
N GLU A 161 9.29 -20.65 -14.09
CA GLU A 161 8.15 -20.85 -14.98
C GLU A 161 7.14 -21.78 -14.30
N THR A 162 5.86 -21.44 -14.37
CA THR A 162 4.78 -22.21 -13.76
C THR A 162 3.77 -22.64 -14.83
N PRO A 163 2.85 -23.60 -14.55
CA PRO A 163 1.81 -23.98 -15.51
C PRO A 163 0.89 -22.81 -15.92
N TRP A 164 0.74 -21.81 -15.05
CA TRP A 164 -0.16 -20.67 -15.22
C TRP A 164 0.55 -19.38 -15.67
N GLY A 165 1.87 -19.28 -15.54
CA GLY A 165 2.60 -18.04 -15.80
C GLY A 165 4.09 -18.08 -15.45
N GLU A 166 4.58 -16.95 -14.96
CA GLU A 166 5.95 -16.72 -14.55
C GLU A 166 5.98 -16.08 -13.16
N LEU A 167 6.91 -16.52 -12.33
CA LEU A 167 7.25 -15.89 -11.05
C LEU A 167 8.66 -15.30 -11.13
N VAL A 168 8.83 -14.12 -10.53
CA VAL A 168 10.12 -13.43 -10.40
C VAL A 168 10.34 -13.06 -8.93
N PHE A 169 11.41 -13.56 -8.33
CA PHE A 169 11.77 -13.39 -6.93
C PHE A 169 12.97 -12.44 -6.83
N GLY A 170 12.78 -11.27 -6.22
CA GLY A 170 13.84 -10.28 -6.05
C GLY A 170 14.52 -10.33 -4.69
N PHE A 171 15.84 -10.19 -4.69
CA PHE A 171 16.68 -10.06 -3.50
C PHE A 171 17.49 -8.76 -3.62
N ALA A 172 17.10 -7.74 -2.85
CA ALA A 172 17.71 -6.41 -2.89
C ALA A 172 19.14 -6.38 -2.32
N GLU A 173 20.04 -5.63 -2.95
CA GLU A 173 21.45 -5.48 -2.53
C GLU A 173 21.63 -4.99 -1.09
N ARG A 174 20.65 -4.25 -0.56
CA ARG A 174 20.59 -3.84 0.86
C ARG A 174 20.52 -5.02 1.82
N ASN A 175 19.88 -6.12 1.42
CA ASN A 175 19.69 -7.33 2.21
C ASN A 175 19.55 -8.56 1.30
N PRO A 176 20.63 -9.02 0.63
CA PRO A 176 20.55 -9.98 -0.47
C PRO A 176 20.25 -11.42 -0.02
N ASN A 177 20.08 -11.64 1.29
CA ASN A 177 19.73 -12.93 1.88
C ASN A 177 18.22 -13.10 2.09
N CYS A 178 17.44 -12.01 2.10
CA CYS A 178 16.00 -12.04 2.31
C CYS A 178 15.27 -11.62 1.03
N LEU A 179 14.18 -12.31 0.71
CA LEU A 179 13.29 -12.00 -0.40
C LEU A 179 12.65 -10.61 -0.18
N SER A 180 12.84 -9.70 -1.13
CA SER A 180 12.32 -8.33 -1.10
C SER A 180 11.15 -8.10 -2.07
N SER A 181 11.01 -8.93 -3.11
CA SER A 181 9.89 -8.82 -4.05
C SER A 181 9.43 -10.16 -4.64
N VAL A 182 8.14 -10.25 -4.96
CA VAL A 182 7.57 -11.33 -5.79
C VAL A 182 6.74 -10.71 -6.91
N GLY A 183 7.22 -10.87 -8.13
CA GLY A 183 6.53 -10.53 -9.38
C GLY A 183 5.80 -11.74 -9.97
N PHE A 184 4.61 -11.50 -10.51
CA PHE A 184 3.78 -12.45 -11.23
C PHE A 184 3.54 -11.92 -12.64
N GLY A 185 3.80 -12.75 -13.65
CA GLY A 185 3.43 -12.49 -15.04
C GLY A 185 2.56 -13.62 -15.58
N GLU A 186 1.54 -13.29 -16.37
CA GLU A 186 0.75 -14.30 -17.07
C GLU A 186 1.50 -14.91 -18.24
N LYS A 187 1.19 -16.17 -18.56
CA LYS A 187 1.69 -16.81 -19.78
C LYS A 187 0.98 -16.20 -21.00
N THR A 188 1.70 -15.44 -21.82
CA THR A 188 1.26 -15.11 -23.18
C THR A 188 1.08 -16.40 -23.98
N LYS A 189 -0.03 -16.48 -24.72
CA LYS A 189 -0.37 -17.60 -25.61
C LYS A 189 0.26 -17.43 -26.99
#